data_AF-A0A2T5LIW0-F1
#
_entry.id   AF-A0A2T5LIW0-F1
#
_cell.length_a   1.000
_cell.length_b   1.000
_cell.length_c   1.000
_cell.angle_alpha   90.00
_cell.angle_beta   90.00
_cell.angle_gamma   90.00
#
_symmetry.space_group_name_H-M   'P 1'
#
loop_
_entity.id
_entity.type
_entity.pdbx_description
1 polymer ?
#
loop_
_entity_poly.entity_id
_entity_poly.type
_entity_poly.pdbx_seq_one_letter_code
_entity_poly.pdbx_strand_id
1 'polypeptide(L)'
;MSCAYRTLRHALVIIASTGLSVGCTAVTQTRTVETSDTYQHWSEKMDHMPFLFHLPDGRTEAFDDHGKAWADAGSHIEASGADRVEVYIGNFSGRSDTLCAVQPKAQLSNASADDANVLSALCDHSRTVVSFSDHARPRVLAATDNYVGRVRHLLLNGIWKSVAQEPDPRPY
;
A
#
# COMPACT_ATOMS: atom_id res chain seq x y z
N MET A 1 53.93 -40.29 -33.41
CA MET A 1 54.06 -39.90 -31.99
C MET A 1 52.99 -38.86 -31.70
N SER A 2 51.99 -39.28 -30.92
CA SER A 2 50.76 -38.55 -30.62
C SER A 2 50.98 -37.36 -29.71
N CYS A 3 50.29 -36.25 -29.97
CA CYS A 3 50.25 -35.09 -29.10
C CYS A 3 48.93 -35.05 -28.32
N ALA A 4 49.06 -35.28 -27.02
CA ALA A 4 48.31 -34.75 -25.88
C ALA A 4 46.82 -34.34 -26.02
N TYR A 5 46.00 -35.09 -25.29
CA TYR A 5 44.87 -34.67 -24.44
C TYR A 5 44.53 -33.17 -24.38
N ARG A 6 43.29 -32.82 -24.77
CA ARG A 6 42.59 -31.62 -24.30
C ARG A 6 41.23 -31.99 -23.70
N THR A 7 41.26 -32.10 -22.37
CA THR A 7 40.36 -31.43 -21.42
C THR A 7 38.86 -31.38 -21.72
N LEU A 8 38.11 -32.23 -21.00
CA LEU A 8 36.86 -31.88 -20.34
C LEU A 8 36.90 -30.42 -19.86
N ARG A 9 35.96 -29.56 -20.26
CA ARG A 9 35.36 -28.54 -19.38
C ARG A 9 33.94 -28.13 -19.79
N HIS A 10 32.98 -28.68 -19.05
CA HIS A 10 31.90 -27.97 -18.33
C HIS A 10 30.75 -27.37 -19.16
N ALA A 11 29.58 -27.96 -18.90
CA ALA A 11 28.25 -27.46 -19.21
C ALA A 11 28.08 -26.00 -18.75
N LEU A 12 27.75 -25.13 -19.70
CA LEU A 12 27.27 -23.78 -19.43
C LEU A 12 25.75 -23.86 -19.31
N VAL A 13 25.27 -24.11 -18.09
CA VAL A 13 23.87 -23.87 -17.73
C VAL A 13 23.68 -22.36 -17.72
N ILE A 14 22.97 -21.85 -18.72
CA ILE A 14 22.50 -20.47 -18.75
C ILE A 14 21.42 -20.36 -17.68
N ILE A 15 21.78 -19.90 -16.48
CA ILE A 15 20.81 -19.42 -15.51
C ILE A 15 20.35 -18.05 -16.03
N ALA A 16 19.22 -18.03 -16.72
CA ALA A 16 18.49 -16.82 -17.00
C ALA A 16 17.88 -16.31 -15.69
N SER A 17 18.67 -15.60 -14.89
CA SER A 17 18.20 -14.82 -13.75
C SER A 17 17.60 -13.50 -14.21
N THR A 18 16.57 -13.57 -15.05
CA THR A 18 15.70 -12.43 -15.34
C THR A 18 14.36 -12.66 -14.65
N GLY A 19 14.12 -11.93 -13.57
CA GLY A 19 12.76 -11.79 -13.06
C GLY A 19 12.55 -11.69 -11.56
N LEU A 20 13.46 -11.10 -10.77
CA LEU A 20 13.14 -10.67 -9.40
C LEU A 20 13.80 -9.33 -9.09
N SER A 21 13.26 -8.28 -9.71
CA SER A 21 13.48 -6.90 -9.26
C SER A 21 12.15 -6.19 -9.05
N VAL A 22 11.12 -6.92 -8.60
CA VAL A 22 9.96 -6.26 -7.99
C VAL A 22 10.40 -5.91 -6.58
N GLY A 23 11.08 -4.77 -6.44
CA GLY A 23 11.43 -4.24 -5.13
C GLY A 23 10.15 -4.12 -4.31
N CYS A 24 10.08 -4.91 -3.23
CA CYS A 24 9.10 -4.73 -2.15
C CYS A 24 9.33 -3.34 -1.54
N THR A 25 8.79 -2.30 -2.19
CA THR A 25 8.86 -0.91 -1.74
C THR A 25 7.72 -0.58 -0.77
N ALA A 26 6.67 -1.42 -0.77
CA ALA A 26 5.57 -1.34 0.17
C ALA A 26 5.76 -2.31 1.36
N VAL A 27 5.62 -1.79 2.58
CA VAL A 27 5.64 -2.57 3.81
C VAL A 27 4.29 -2.44 4.50
N THR A 28 3.55 -3.55 4.55
CA THR A 28 2.21 -3.61 5.15
C THR A 28 2.28 -3.88 6.66
N GLN A 29 1.27 -3.44 7.39
CA GLN A 29 0.99 -3.69 8.80
C GLN A 29 -0.42 -4.28 8.91
N THR A 30 -0.52 -5.47 9.50
CA THR A 30 -1.76 -6.26 9.59
C THR A 30 -2.16 -6.59 11.02
N ARG A 31 -1.43 -6.08 12.03
CA ARG A 31 -1.68 -6.38 13.46
C ARG A 31 -3.08 -6.01 13.93
N THR A 32 -3.68 -4.99 13.32
CA THR A 32 -4.99 -4.44 13.68
C THR A 32 -6.16 -5.11 12.94
N VAL A 33 -5.86 -6.06 12.04
CA VAL A 33 -6.90 -6.76 11.28
C VAL A 33 -7.61 -7.75 12.19
N GLU A 34 -8.92 -7.63 12.29
CA GLU A 34 -9.79 -8.50 13.07
C GLU A 34 -10.37 -9.63 12.20
N THR A 35 -10.90 -10.68 12.82
CA THR A 35 -11.46 -11.84 12.08
C THR A 35 -12.65 -11.47 11.19
N SER A 36 -13.38 -10.41 11.52
CA SER A 36 -14.46 -9.86 10.69
C SER A 36 -13.96 -9.04 9.49
N ASP A 37 -12.70 -8.62 9.49
CA ASP A 37 -12.10 -7.83 8.40
C ASP A 37 -11.73 -8.73 7.22
N THR A 38 -12.74 -9.33 6.58
CA THR A 38 -12.49 -10.26 5.46
C THR A 38 -12.14 -9.52 4.17
N TYR A 39 -11.39 -10.18 3.28
CA TYR A 39 -11.09 -9.63 1.95
C TYR A 39 -12.37 -9.26 1.20
N GLN A 40 -13.38 -10.14 1.23
CA GLN A 40 -14.64 -9.91 0.52
C GLN A 40 -15.36 -8.68 1.07
N HIS A 41 -15.51 -8.59 2.39
CA HIS A 41 -16.16 -7.44 3.03
C HIS A 41 -15.49 -6.12 2.62
N TRP A 42 -14.16 -6.05 2.72
CA TRP A 42 -13.45 -4.81 2.43
C TRP A 42 -13.34 -4.52 0.94
N SER A 43 -13.25 -5.52 0.06
CA SER A 43 -13.28 -5.30 -1.38
C SER A 43 -14.62 -4.69 -1.81
N GLU A 44 -15.74 -5.23 -1.35
CA GLU A 44 -17.07 -4.68 -1.68
C GLU A 44 -17.24 -3.26 -1.11
N LYS A 45 -16.82 -3.04 0.14
CA LYS A 45 -16.94 -1.74 0.80
C LYS A 45 -16.09 -0.66 0.11
N MET A 46 -14.90 -1.02 -0.38
CA MET A 46 -13.98 -0.07 -1.02
C MET A 46 -14.46 0.43 -2.40
N ASP A 47 -15.44 -0.24 -3.05
CA ASP A 47 -16.06 0.24 -4.31
C ASP A 47 -16.91 1.50 -4.10
N HIS A 48 -17.25 1.81 -2.86
CA HIS A 48 -18.13 2.93 -2.48
C HIS A 48 -17.49 3.79 -1.39
N MET A 49 -16.17 3.78 -1.30
CA MET A 49 -15.40 4.43 -0.25
C MET A 49 -14.49 5.51 -0.83
N PRO A 50 -14.41 6.70 -0.21
CA PRO A 50 -13.50 7.73 -0.65
C PRO A 50 -12.05 7.41 -0.28
N PHE A 51 -11.13 7.74 -1.18
CA PHE A 51 -9.70 7.78 -0.96
C PHE A 51 -9.28 9.24 -0.73
N LEU A 52 -8.89 9.56 0.49
CA LEU A 52 -8.45 10.89 0.92
C LEU A 52 -6.94 11.02 0.78
N PHE A 53 -6.52 11.87 -0.14
CA PHE A 53 -5.13 12.19 -0.40
C PHE A 53 -4.75 13.47 0.33
N HIS A 54 -3.86 13.34 1.30
CA HIS A 54 -3.26 14.45 2.04
C HIS A 54 -1.95 14.83 1.37
N LEU A 55 -1.97 15.98 0.70
CA LEU A 55 -0.85 16.48 -0.07
C LEU A 55 0.17 17.23 0.82
N PRO A 56 1.45 17.32 0.42
CA PRO A 56 2.48 18.02 1.18
C PRO A 56 2.20 19.51 1.41
N ASP A 57 1.33 20.13 0.60
CA ASP A 57 0.93 21.54 0.72
C ASP A 57 -0.22 21.76 1.72
N GLY A 58 -0.69 20.70 2.37
CA GLY A 58 -1.76 20.74 3.36
C GLY A 58 -3.16 20.63 2.78
N ARG A 59 -3.31 20.43 1.47
CA ARG A 59 -4.61 20.15 0.84
C ARG A 59 -5.01 18.69 1.01
N THR A 60 -6.31 18.47 1.12
CA THR A 60 -6.92 17.14 1.06
C THR A 60 -7.80 17.03 -0.18
N GLU A 61 -7.53 16.02 -1.00
CA GLU A 61 -8.32 15.68 -2.18
C GLU A 61 -9.01 14.33 -1.96
N ALA A 62 -10.21 14.15 -2.50
CA ALA A 62 -10.99 12.93 -2.35
C ALA A 62 -11.26 12.30 -3.71
N PHE A 63 -11.06 10.98 -3.79
CA PHE A 63 -11.26 10.21 -5.02
C PHE A 63 -12.12 8.97 -4.81
N ASP A 64 -12.82 8.53 -5.85
CA ASP A 64 -13.45 7.20 -5.90
C ASP A 64 -12.41 6.09 -6.16
N ASP A 65 -12.87 4.84 -6.22
CA ASP A 65 -12.06 3.65 -6.47
C ASP A 65 -11.45 3.58 -7.89
N HIS A 66 -11.86 4.49 -8.78
CA HIS A 66 -11.33 4.69 -10.12
C HIS A 66 -10.43 5.93 -10.23
N GLY A 67 -10.18 6.64 -9.12
CA GLY A 67 -9.37 7.85 -9.09
C GLY A 67 -10.05 9.10 -9.68
N LYS A 68 -11.37 9.09 -9.84
CA LYS A 68 -12.14 10.29 -10.18
C LYS A 68 -12.46 11.08 -8.93
N ALA A 69 -12.61 12.39 -9.07
CA ALA A 69 -12.95 13.26 -7.93
C ALA A 69 -14.26 12.78 -7.26
N TRP A 70 -14.22 12.67 -5.93
CA TRP A 70 -15.39 12.40 -5.12
C TRP A 70 -16.31 13.62 -5.06
N ALA A 71 -17.61 13.40 -4.86
CA ALA A 71 -18.61 14.48 -4.88
C ALA A 71 -18.43 15.48 -3.72
N ASP A 72 -18.11 14.97 -2.53
CA ASP A 72 -17.84 15.76 -1.34
C ASP A 72 -16.37 16.17 -1.22
N ALA A 73 -16.12 17.33 -0.63
CA ALA A 73 -14.76 17.77 -0.30
C ALA A 73 -14.12 16.83 0.74
N GLY A 74 -12.84 16.52 0.57
CA GLY A 74 -12.11 15.59 1.46
C GLY A 74 -12.16 15.98 2.94
N SER A 75 -12.12 17.27 3.25
CA SER A 75 -12.24 17.78 4.63
C SER A 75 -13.61 17.50 5.27
N HIS A 76 -14.68 17.44 4.48
CA HIS A 76 -16.02 17.09 4.98
C HIS A 76 -16.09 15.61 5.35
N ILE A 77 -15.49 14.73 4.54
CA ILE A 77 -15.43 13.29 4.75
C ILE A 77 -14.57 12.95 5.97
N GLU A 78 -13.43 13.61 6.11
CA GLU A 78 -12.56 13.45 7.29
C GLU A 78 -13.31 13.84 8.57
N ALA A 79 -14.00 14.98 8.56
CA ALA A 79 -14.77 15.47 9.69
C ALA A 79 -15.98 14.59 10.04
N SER A 80 -16.57 13.89 9.06
CA SER A 80 -17.69 12.98 9.32
C SER A 80 -17.26 11.68 9.99
N GLY A 81 -15.96 11.37 10.02
CA GLY A 81 -15.44 10.11 10.54
C GLY A 81 -15.99 8.90 9.80
N ALA A 82 -16.32 9.05 8.51
CA ALA A 82 -16.80 7.96 7.69
C ALA A 82 -15.67 6.96 7.38
N ASP A 83 -16.06 5.77 6.96
CA ASP A 83 -15.13 4.80 6.40
C ASP A 83 -14.47 5.37 5.16
N ARG A 84 -13.15 5.24 5.09
CA ARG A 84 -12.33 5.89 4.06
C ARG A 84 -10.98 5.21 3.94
N VAL A 85 -10.28 5.51 2.86
CA VAL A 85 -8.87 5.23 2.74
C VAL A 85 -8.10 6.52 2.93
N GLU A 86 -7.16 6.55 3.87
CA GLU A 86 -6.24 7.66 4.04
C GLU A 86 -4.98 7.42 3.22
N VAL A 87 -4.49 8.44 2.52
CA VAL A 87 -3.27 8.42 1.72
C VAL A 87 -2.47 9.69 2.01
N TYR A 88 -1.41 9.58 2.80
CA TYR A 88 -0.52 10.68 3.17
C TYR A 88 0.72 10.67 2.30
N ILE A 89 0.97 11.78 1.58
CA ILE A 89 2.18 11.95 0.76
C ILE A 89 3.13 12.90 1.47
N GLY A 90 4.37 12.49 1.70
CA GLY A 90 5.33 13.32 2.44
C GLY A 90 6.59 12.55 2.82
N ASN A 91 7.14 12.86 3.98
CA ASN A 91 8.28 12.16 4.55
C ASN A 91 7.91 11.65 5.94
N PHE A 92 7.80 10.34 6.12
CA PHE A 92 7.34 9.74 7.37
C PHE A 92 8.32 8.68 7.85
N SER A 93 8.42 8.53 9.18
CA SER A 93 9.33 7.58 9.84
C SER A 93 9.01 6.10 9.59
N GLY A 94 7.91 5.80 8.89
CA GLY A 94 7.48 4.45 8.54
C GLY A 94 6.04 4.16 8.96
N ARG A 95 5.72 2.86 9.02
CA ARG A 95 4.37 2.33 9.27
C ARG A 95 3.74 2.86 10.56
N SER A 96 2.42 3.00 10.57
CA SER A 96 1.62 3.33 11.76
C SER A 96 0.34 2.50 11.78
N ASP A 97 -0.05 2.02 12.96
CA ASP A 97 -1.29 1.28 13.25
C ASP A 97 -2.41 2.19 13.79
N THR A 98 -2.20 3.51 13.76
CA THR A 98 -3.15 4.51 14.29
C THR A 98 -3.46 5.63 13.29
N LEU A 99 -3.14 5.45 12.01
CA LEU A 99 -3.29 6.47 10.95
C LEU A 99 -4.69 7.04 10.80
N CYS A 100 -5.72 6.24 11.08
CA CYS A 100 -7.13 6.67 10.96
C CYS A 100 -7.63 7.49 12.17
N ALA A 101 -6.93 7.41 13.30
CA ALA A 101 -7.26 8.14 14.52
C ALA A 101 -6.40 9.38 14.71
N VAL A 102 -5.15 9.34 14.25
CA VAL A 102 -4.16 10.40 14.43
C VAL A 102 -3.43 10.64 13.13
N GLN A 103 -3.54 11.87 12.62
CA GLN A 103 -2.81 12.30 11.43
C GLN A 103 -1.29 12.14 11.66
N PRO A 104 -0.57 11.46 10.75
CA PRO A 104 0.87 11.30 10.88
C PRO A 104 1.57 12.65 10.72
N LYS A 105 2.55 12.90 11.58
CA LYS A 105 3.41 14.08 11.43
C LYS A 105 4.49 13.78 10.41
N ALA A 106 4.51 14.55 9.32
CA ALA A 106 5.61 14.52 8.38
C ALA A 106 6.90 14.96 9.09
N GLN A 107 7.99 14.25 8.83
CA GLN A 107 9.32 14.65 9.25
C GLN A 107 9.73 15.88 8.43
N LEU A 108 10.08 16.95 9.15
CA LEU A 108 10.74 18.11 8.58
C LEU A 108 12.19 17.72 8.26
N SER A 109 12.43 17.08 7.13
CA SER A 109 13.77 16.76 6.65
C SER A 109 14.08 17.55 5.39
N ASN A 110 15.37 17.84 5.17
CA ASN A 110 15.89 18.36 3.89
C ASN A 110 15.86 17.29 2.77
N ALA A 111 15.01 16.26 2.91
CA ALA A 111 14.89 15.20 1.94
C ALA A 111 14.37 15.78 0.61
N SER A 112 14.95 15.33 -0.49
CA SER A 112 14.47 15.71 -1.82
C SER A 112 13.00 15.29 -1.96
N ALA A 113 12.23 16.01 -2.78
CA ALA A 113 10.88 15.55 -3.18
C ALA A 113 10.91 14.14 -3.79
N ASP A 114 12.07 13.69 -4.27
CA ASP A 114 12.30 12.35 -4.80
C ASP A 114 12.38 11.24 -3.73
N ASP A 115 12.59 11.60 -2.45
CA ASP A 115 12.69 10.67 -1.32
C ASP A 115 11.36 10.53 -0.55
N ALA A 116 10.31 11.24 -0.99
CA ALA A 116 9.01 11.17 -0.37
C ALA A 116 8.47 9.73 -0.32
N ASN A 117 7.82 9.39 0.79
CA ASN A 117 7.08 8.16 0.96
C ASN A 117 5.59 8.43 1.15
N VAL A 118 4.82 7.36 1.01
CA VAL A 118 3.39 7.37 1.21
C VAL A 118 3.07 6.48 2.40
N LEU A 119 2.21 6.98 3.29
CA LEU A 119 1.53 6.15 4.27
C LEU A 119 0.07 6.03 3.86
N SER A 120 -0.46 4.82 3.81
CA SER A 120 -1.88 4.61 3.54
C SER A 120 -2.52 3.70 4.55
N ALA A 121 -3.80 3.91 4.83
CA ALA A 121 -4.58 3.11 5.76
C ALA A 121 -6.01 2.92 5.27
N LEU A 122 -6.56 1.73 5.52
CA LEU A 122 -7.98 1.46 5.43
C LEU A 122 -8.62 1.76 6.78
N CYS A 123 -9.61 2.64 6.78
CA CYS A 123 -10.24 3.14 8.00
C CYS A 123 -11.66 2.61 8.13
N ASP A 124 -11.91 1.95 9.25
CA ASP A 124 -13.24 1.67 9.79
C ASP A 124 -13.53 2.77 10.82
N HIS A 125 -14.18 3.84 10.38
CA HIS A 125 -14.24 5.10 11.11
C HIS A 125 -12.86 5.62 11.55
N SER A 126 -12.54 5.59 12.85
CA SER A 126 -11.24 5.97 13.41
C SER A 126 -10.28 4.78 13.59
N ARG A 127 -10.76 3.54 13.43
CA ARG A 127 -9.95 2.33 13.57
C ARG A 127 -9.15 2.10 12.29
N THR A 128 -7.84 1.92 12.44
CA THR A 128 -6.98 1.49 11.33
C THR A 128 -7.11 -0.02 11.17
N VAL A 129 -7.64 -0.48 10.04
CA VAL A 129 -7.81 -1.90 9.75
C VAL A 129 -6.49 -2.49 9.31
N VAL A 130 -5.94 -1.93 8.23
CA VAL A 130 -4.67 -2.31 7.63
C VAL A 130 -3.99 -1.02 7.16
N SER A 131 -2.67 -0.98 7.23
CA SER A 131 -1.91 0.14 6.69
C SER A 131 -0.66 -0.33 5.97
N PHE A 132 -0.10 0.54 5.13
CA PHE A 132 1.21 0.31 4.54
C PHE A 132 2.00 1.60 4.42
N SER A 133 3.32 1.46 4.32
CA SER A 133 4.23 2.51 3.85
C SER A 133 4.75 2.11 2.47
N ASP A 134 4.82 3.04 1.52
CA ASP A 134 5.31 2.81 0.15
C ASP A 134 6.26 3.91 -0.31
N HIS A 135 7.18 3.59 -1.21
CA HIS A 135 7.99 4.57 -1.93
C HIS A 135 7.53 4.62 -3.39
N ALA A 136 6.64 5.57 -3.68
CA ALA A 136 6.11 5.79 -5.01
C ALA A 136 6.81 6.99 -5.67
N ARG A 137 7.21 6.83 -6.94
CA ARG A 137 7.83 7.93 -7.69
C ARG A 137 6.80 9.04 -7.94
N PRO A 138 7.20 10.32 -8.01
CA PRO A 138 6.28 11.44 -8.25
C PRO A 138 5.36 11.25 -9.45
N ARG A 139 5.88 10.71 -10.57
CA ARG A 139 5.08 10.42 -11.78
C ARG A 139 3.96 9.39 -11.57
N VAL A 140 4.11 8.49 -10.60
CA VAL A 140 3.10 7.48 -10.26
C VAL A 140 2.02 8.14 -9.40
N LEU A 141 2.41 8.99 -8.47
CA LEU A 141 1.49 9.78 -7.63
C LEU A 141 0.66 10.77 -8.47
N ALA A 142 1.26 11.35 -9.51
CA ALA A 142 0.57 12.24 -10.45
C ALA A 142 -0.47 11.52 -11.33
N ALA A 143 -0.37 10.18 -11.47
CA ALA A 143 -1.35 9.35 -12.16
C ALA A 143 -2.33 8.77 -11.13
N THR A 144 -3.21 9.63 -10.59
CA THR A 144 -4.07 9.31 -9.45
C THR A 144 -4.91 8.06 -9.65
N ASP A 145 -5.47 7.88 -10.84
CA ASP A 145 -6.23 6.69 -11.25
C ASP A 145 -5.45 5.37 -11.01
N ASN A 146 -4.20 5.34 -11.47
CA ASN A 146 -3.33 4.19 -11.32
C ASN A 146 -2.88 4.01 -9.87
N TYR A 147 -2.67 5.12 -9.15
CA TYR A 147 -2.22 5.03 -7.77
C TYR A 147 -3.32 4.59 -6.80
N VAL A 148 -4.57 5.03 -7.00
CA VAL A 148 -5.73 4.52 -6.25
C VAL A 148 -5.84 2.99 -6.40
N GLY A 149 -5.74 2.47 -7.62
CA GLY A 149 -5.74 1.03 -7.87
C GLY A 149 -4.61 0.29 -7.13
N ARG A 150 -3.41 0.89 -7.07
CA ARG A 150 -2.28 0.34 -6.30
C ARG A 150 -2.54 0.35 -4.79
N VAL A 151 -3.02 1.47 -4.24
CA VAL A 151 -3.35 1.61 -2.81
C VAL A 151 -4.37 0.55 -2.41
N ARG A 152 -5.47 0.44 -3.18
CA ARG A 152 -6.50 -0.58 -2.99
C ARG A 152 -5.91 -1.99 -2.99
N HIS A 153 -5.10 -2.32 -4.00
CA HIS A 153 -4.46 -3.63 -4.09
C HIS A 153 -3.60 -3.95 -2.86
N LEU A 154 -2.78 -2.99 -2.39
CA LEU A 154 -1.88 -3.20 -1.26
C LEU A 154 -2.64 -3.39 0.07
N LEU A 155 -3.71 -2.63 0.30
CA LEU A 155 -4.55 -2.77 1.50
C LEU A 155 -5.27 -4.12 1.51
N LEU A 156 -5.95 -4.46 0.41
CA LEU A 156 -6.65 -5.73 0.28
C LEU A 156 -5.71 -6.94 0.36
N ASN A 157 -4.50 -6.84 -0.20
CA ASN A 157 -3.47 -7.88 -0.05
C ASN A 157 -2.97 -8.00 1.40
N GLY A 158 -2.94 -6.89 2.15
CA GLY A 158 -2.66 -6.92 3.58
C GLY A 158 -3.71 -7.69 4.37
N ILE A 159 -4.99 -7.45 4.07
CA ILE A 159 -6.10 -8.21 4.64
C ILE A 159 -6.00 -9.68 4.25
N TRP A 160 -5.75 -9.97 2.97
CA TRP A 160 -5.60 -11.34 2.47
C TRP A 160 -4.52 -12.14 3.20
N LYS A 161 -3.41 -11.49 3.53
CA LYS A 161 -2.27 -12.09 4.24
C LYS A 161 -2.41 -12.10 5.76
N SER A 162 -3.52 -11.59 6.30
CA SER A 162 -3.75 -11.51 7.73
C SER A 162 -4.39 -12.80 8.29
N VAL A 163 -4.44 -12.88 9.61
CA VAL A 163 -5.11 -13.96 10.34
C VAL A 163 -6.61 -14.05 10.04
N ALA A 164 -7.23 -13.00 9.50
CA ALA A 164 -8.65 -12.99 9.15
C ALA A 164 -8.98 -13.94 7.99
N GLN A 165 -7.99 -14.37 7.21
CA GLN A 165 -8.18 -15.35 6.13
C GLN A 165 -7.73 -16.76 6.52
N GLU A 166 -7.19 -16.96 7.72
CA GLU A 166 -6.78 -18.28 8.16
C GLU A 166 -8.04 -19.14 8.42
N PRO A 167 -8.14 -20.36 7.86
CA PRO A 167 -9.25 -21.26 8.15
C PRO A 167 -9.32 -21.59 9.66
N ASP A 168 -10.52 -21.72 10.24
CA ASP A 168 -10.65 -22.21 11.61
C ASP A 168 -10.02 -23.62 11.69
N PRO A 169 -8.98 -23.83 12.52
CA PRO A 169 -8.31 -25.11 12.62
C PRO A 169 -9.17 -26.18 13.31
N ARG A 170 -10.34 -25.82 13.87
CA ARG A 170 -11.23 -26.78 14.52
C ARG A 170 -12.07 -27.55 13.49
N PRO A 171 -12.15 -28.88 13.59
CA PRO A 171 -13.08 -29.65 12.77
C PRO A 171 -14.52 -29.30 13.14
N TYR A 172 -15.33 -29.01 12.12
CA TYR A 172 -16.77 -28.78 12.21
C TYR A 172 -17.53 -30.07 12.55
#